data_AF-A0A354SJN9-F1
#
_entry.id   AF-A0A354SJN9-F1
#
_cell.length_a   1.000
_cell.length_b   1.000
_cell.length_c   1.000
_cell.angle_alpha   90.00
_cell.angle_beta   90.00
_cell.angle_gamma   90.00
#
_symmetry.space_group_name_H-M   'P 1'
#
loop_
_entity.id
_entity.type
_entity.pdbx_description
1 polymer ?
#
loop_
_entity_poly.entity_id
_entity_poly.type
_entity_poly.pdbx_seq_one_letter_code
_entity_poly.pdbx_strand_id
1 'polypeptide(L)'
;MIYLNPDTIVKPDTLGKAVAFMDRHQDIVLAGAKILNPDGSLQESVSHRYPEEKFTRGETAGLAGSIACVLGAFMIARKSLITFITSQATP
;
A
#
# COMPACT_ATOMS: atom_id res chain seq x y z
N MET A 1 0.90 10.17 -5.10
CA MET A 1 -0.57 10.03 -5.16
C MET A 1 -1.00 9.35 -3.88
N ILE A 2 -2.08 9.83 -3.26
CA ILE A 2 -2.65 9.23 -2.06
C ILE A 2 -4.02 8.66 -2.44
N TYR A 3 -4.26 7.42 -2.02
CA TYR A 3 -5.53 6.73 -2.15
C TYR A 3 -6.11 6.60 -0.75
N LEU A 4 -7.33 7.10 -0.58
CA LEU A 4 -8.00 7.19 0.71
C LEU A 4 -9.44 6.71 0.55
N ASN A 5 -9.88 5.83 1.44
CA ASN A 5 -11.30 5.51 1.51
C ASN A 5 -12.06 6.72 2.06
N PRO A 6 -13.26 7.03 1.53
CA PRO A 6 -14.01 8.24 1.91
C PRO A 6 -14.46 8.28 3.37
N ASP A 7 -14.48 7.14 4.04
CA ASP A 7 -14.84 6.95 5.45
C ASP A 7 -13.62 7.01 6.40
N THR A 8 -12.43 7.39 5.91
CA THR A 8 -11.21 7.44 6.72
C THR A 8 -11.09 8.73 7.50
N ILE A 9 -10.91 8.64 8.83
CA ILE A 9 -10.47 9.77 9.66
C ILE A 9 -8.94 9.82 9.66
N VAL A 10 -8.38 10.86 9.03
CA VAL A 10 -6.93 11.07 8.98
C VAL A 10 -6.47 11.82 10.23
N LYS A 11 -5.60 11.19 11.05
CA LYS A 11 -5.01 11.84 12.23
C LYS A 11 -4.07 12.98 11.82
N PRO A 12 -3.87 14.01 12.67
CA PRO A 12 -2.88 15.06 12.43
C PRO A 12 -1.51 14.49 12.03
N ASP A 13 -0.83 15.18 11.12
CA ASP A 13 0.49 14.84 10.56
C ASP A 13 0.59 13.53 9.77
N THR A 14 -0.48 12.73 9.65
CA THR A 14 -0.42 11.42 8.96
C THR A 14 0.10 11.56 7.53
N LEU A 15 -0.44 12.52 6.77
CA LEU A 15 -0.01 12.75 5.38
C LEU A 15 1.43 13.26 5.30
N GLY A 16 1.82 14.18 6.18
CA GLY A 16 3.20 14.70 6.23
C GLY A 16 4.21 13.61 6.55
N LYS A 17 3.89 12.74 7.51
CA LYS A 17 4.73 11.57 7.86
C LYS A 17 4.81 10.56 6.72
N ALA A 18 3.70 10.30 6.03
CA ALA A 18 3.67 9.41 4.88
C ALA A 18 4.55 9.95 3.73
N VAL A 19 4.45 11.24 3.42
CA VAL A 19 5.31 11.88 2.41
C VAL A 19 6.78 11.84 2.82
N ALA A 20 7.10 12.24 4.05
CA ALA A 20 8.48 12.22 4.55
C ALA A 20 9.08 10.79 4.56
N PHE A 21 8.26 9.77 4.83
CA PHE A 21 8.68 8.37 4.70
C PHE A 21 9.03 8.04 3.25
N MET A 22 8.13 8.32 2.30
CA MET A 22 8.41 8.08 0.88
C MET A 22 9.65 8.86 0.40
N ASP A 23 9.85 10.11 0.84
CA ASP A 23 11.01 10.91 0.46
C ASP A 23 12.34 10.31 0.97
N ARG A 24 12.34 9.72 2.16
CA ARG A 24 13.52 9.05 2.73
C ARG A 24 13.81 7.68 2.12
N HIS A 25 12.79 7.02 1.58
CA HIS A 25 12.88 5.67 1.03
C HIS A 25 12.56 5.68 -0.47
N GLN A 26 13.55 6.07 -1.28
CA GLN A 26 13.40 6.20 -2.73
C GLN A 26 13.21 4.85 -3.46
N ASP A 27 13.65 3.77 -2.83
CA ASP A 27 13.44 2.38 -3.23
C ASP A 27 12.00 1.90 -3.02
N ILE A 28 11.23 2.55 -2.13
CA ILE A 28 9.83 2.24 -1.90
C ILE A 28 8.94 3.02 -2.85
N VAL A 29 8.09 2.29 -3.56
CA VAL A 29 7.21 2.87 -4.59
C VAL A 29 5.76 2.99 -4.13
N LEU A 30 5.32 2.10 -3.25
CA LEU A 30 4.02 2.10 -2.61
C LEU A 30 4.15 1.76 -1.13
N ALA A 31 3.42 2.46 -0.28
CA ALA A 31 3.32 2.17 1.14
C ALA A 31 1.88 2.28 1.65
N GLY A 32 1.55 1.48 2.66
CA GLY A 32 0.35 1.64 3.48
C GLY A 32 0.62 2.47 4.73
N ALA A 33 -0.39 2.59 5.60
CA ALA A 33 -0.25 3.20 6.92
C ALA A 33 -0.71 2.25 8.02
N LYS A 34 -0.36 2.56 9.27
CA LYS A 34 -0.99 1.94 10.43
C LYS A 34 -2.46 2.39 10.49
N ILE A 35 -3.39 1.46 10.37
CA ILE A 35 -4.83 1.74 10.40
C ILE A 35 -5.40 1.26 11.73
N LEU A 36 -6.32 2.06 12.29
CA LEU A 36 -7.02 1.72 13.52
C LEU A 36 -8.51 1.61 13.21
N ASN A 37 -9.16 0.61 13.78
CA ASN A 37 -10.61 0.54 13.83
C ASN A 37 -11.16 1.70 14.70
N PRO A 38 -12.47 2.00 14.63
CA PRO A 38 -13.09 3.06 15.44
C PRO A 38 -12.88 2.91 16.95
N ASP A 39 -12.75 1.67 17.45
CA ASP A 39 -12.46 1.36 18.86
C ASP A 39 -10.98 1.53 19.25
N GLY A 40 -10.11 1.90 18.29
CA GLY A 40 -8.68 2.08 18.48
C GLY A 40 -7.84 0.81 18.34
N SER A 41 -8.44 -0.36 18.10
CA SER A 41 -7.72 -1.59 17.80
C SER A 41 -7.00 -1.52 16.45
N LEU A 42 -5.92 -2.28 16.29
CA LEU A 42 -5.18 -2.32 15.02
C LEU A 42 -6.02 -3.02 13.96
N GLN A 43 -6.17 -2.38 12.79
CA GLN A 43 -6.74 -3.01 11.62
C GLN A 43 -5.63 -3.62 10.74
N GLU A 44 -5.81 -4.87 10.33
CA GLU A 44 -4.92 -5.52 9.36
C GLU A 44 -4.92 -4.72 8.05
N SER A 45 -3.73 -4.28 7.63
CA SER A 45 -3.52 -3.39 6.48
C SER A 45 -2.38 -3.85 5.57
N VAL A 46 -1.79 -5.00 5.90
CA VAL A 46 -0.79 -5.69 5.08
C VAL A 46 -1.11 -7.17 5.11
N SER A 47 -0.89 -7.86 4.00
CA SER A 47 -0.97 -9.31 3.91
C SER A 47 0.36 -9.86 3.40
N HIS A 48 0.78 -10.98 4.00
CA HIS A 48 1.91 -11.78 3.53
C HIS A 48 1.52 -12.76 2.42
N ARG A 49 0.25 -12.75 2.02
CA ARG A 49 -0.32 -13.60 0.97
C ARG A 49 -1.18 -12.80 0.01
N TYR A 50 -1.21 -13.20 -1.26
CA TYR A 50 -2.14 -12.60 -2.21
C TYR A 50 -3.56 -13.16 -2.01
N PRO A 51 -4.62 -12.37 -2.32
CA PRO A 51 -5.96 -12.92 -2.44
C PRO A 51 -5.94 -14.14 -3.38
N GLU A 52 -6.57 -15.23 -2.97
CA GLU A 52 -6.65 -16.48 -3.75
C GLU A 52 -5.30 -17.17 -4.07
N GLU A 53 -4.20 -16.85 -3.37
CA GLU A 53 -2.87 -17.46 -3.57
C GLU A 53 -2.88 -19.00 -3.50
N LYS A 54 -3.91 -19.62 -2.90
CA LYS A 54 -4.12 -21.07 -2.91
C LYS A 54 -4.13 -21.67 -4.33
N PHE A 55 -4.50 -20.90 -5.36
CA PHE A 55 -4.51 -21.33 -6.75
C PHE A 55 -3.23 -20.97 -7.53
N THR A 56 -2.38 -20.10 -6.98
CA THR A 56 -1.15 -19.57 -7.62
C THR A 56 0.07 -19.81 -6.74
N ARG A 57 0.06 -20.90 -5.96
CA ARG A 57 1.09 -21.18 -4.95
C ARG A 57 2.48 -21.19 -5.57
N GLY A 58 3.36 -20.32 -5.07
CA GLY A 58 4.77 -20.25 -5.46
C GLY A 58 5.10 -19.26 -6.58
N GLU A 59 4.11 -18.67 -7.24
CA GLU A 59 4.35 -17.66 -8.30
C GLU A 59 5.11 -16.43 -7.80
N THR A 60 4.98 -16.13 -6.51
CA THR A 60 5.56 -14.94 -5.86
C THR A 60 6.83 -15.26 -5.06
N ALA A 61 7.26 -16.53 -5.03
CA ALA A 61 8.40 -16.97 -4.22
C ALA A 61 9.73 -16.35 -4.66
N GLY A 62 9.82 -15.87 -5.91
CA GLY A 62 10.99 -15.16 -6.44
C GLY A 62 11.03 -13.66 -6.15
N LEU A 63 9.98 -13.11 -5.54
CA LEU A 63 9.90 -11.68 -5.24
C LEU A 63 10.64 -11.36 -3.93
N ALA A 64 11.28 -10.19 -3.90
CA ALA A 64 11.92 -9.69 -2.70
C ALA A 64 10.90 -9.12 -1.71
N GLY A 65 11.22 -9.24 -0.41
CA GLY A 65 10.38 -8.72 0.68
C GLY A 65 9.38 -9.73 1.22
N SER A 66 8.69 -9.34 2.30
CA SER A 66 7.73 -10.21 3.01
C SER A 66 6.28 -9.77 2.86
N ILE A 67 6.01 -8.58 2.30
CA ILE A 67 4.66 -8.05 2.12
C ILE A 67 4.21 -8.38 0.70
N ALA A 68 3.18 -9.21 0.57
CA ALA A 68 2.58 -9.54 -0.70
C ALA A 68 1.55 -8.47 -1.13
N CYS A 69 0.79 -7.93 -0.18
CA CYS A 69 -0.27 -6.98 -0.48
C CYS A 69 -0.36 -5.89 0.59
N VAL A 70 -0.49 -4.63 0.14
CA VAL A 70 -0.92 -3.51 0.98
C VAL A 70 -2.43 -3.37 0.79
N LEU A 71 -3.14 -3.25 1.90
CA LEU A 71 -4.60 -3.32 1.95
C LEU A 71 -5.17 -2.14 2.74
N GLY A 72 -6.48 -1.94 2.58
CA GLY A 72 -7.26 -1.10 3.46
C GLY A 72 -7.37 0.36 3.02
N ALA A 73 -7.57 1.22 4.02
CA ALA A 73 -8.14 2.55 3.82
C ALA A 73 -7.16 3.64 3.37
N PHE A 74 -5.85 3.38 3.40
CA PHE A 74 -4.82 4.35 3.02
C PHE A 74 -3.68 3.71 2.25
N MET A 75 -3.33 4.28 1.10
CA MET A 75 -2.11 3.97 0.37
C MET A 75 -1.47 5.26 -0.18
N ILE A 76 -0.13 5.31 -0.21
CA ILE A 76 0.63 6.34 -0.91
C ILE A 76 1.53 5.68 -1.95
N ALA A 77 1.49 6.20 -3.18
CA ALA A 77 2.31 5.70 -4.28
C ALA A 77 2.98 6.83 -5.07
N ARG A 78 4.15 6.55 -5.65
CA ARG A 78 4.84 7.49 -6.55
C ARG A 78 4.06 7.66 -7.84
N LYS A 79 3.81 8.91 -8.23
CA LYS A 79 3.08 9.22 -9.47
C LYS A 79 3.77 8.63 -10.70
N SER A 80 5.10 8.69 -10.75
CA SER A 80 5.90 8.18 -11.88
C SER A 80 5.62 6.70 -12.19
N LEU A 81 5.54 5.85 -11.17
CA LEU A 81 5.22 4.43 -11.37
C LEU A 81 3.79 4.23 -11.86
N ILE A 82 2.82 4.89 -11.22
CA ILE A 82 1.41 4.75 -11.61
C ILE A 82 1.23 5.15 -13.08
N THR A 83 1.79 6.30 -13.48
CA THR A 83 1.77 6.74 -14.87
C THR A 83 2.46 5.75 -15.81
N PHE A 84 3.62 5.21 -15.42
CA PHE A 84 4.33 4.19 -16.20
C PHE A 84 3.47 2.94 -16.41
N ILE A 85 2.90 2.36 -15.36
CA ILE A 85 2.06 1.15 -15.46
C ILE A 85 0.83 1.42 -16.31
N THR A 86 0.14 2.54 -16.10
CA THR A 86 -1.05 2.89 -16.89
C THR A 86 -0.76 3.14 -18.36
N SER A 87 0.47 3.54 -18.70
CA SER A 87 0.89 3.71 -20.10
C SER A 87 1.19 2.39 -20.82
N GLN A 88 1.44 1.31 -20.06
CA GLN A 88 1.74 -0.02 -20.58
C GLN A 88 0.49 -0.93 -20.63
N ALA A 89 -0.59 -0.53 -19.96
CA ALA A 89 -1.86 -1.22 -20.07
C ALA A 89 -2.46 -0.95 -21.46
N THR A 90 -2.35 -1.92 -22.37
CA THR A 90 -3.11 -1.92 -23.62
C THR A 90 -4.61 -1.85 -23.32
N PRO A 91 -5.42 -1.11 -24.12
CA PRO A 91 -6.87 -1.07 -24.00
C PRO A 91 -7.52 -2.46 -24.03
#